data_AF-A0A8K1C8K5-F1
#
_entry.id   AF-A0A8K1C8K5-F1
#
_cell.length_a   1.000
_cell.length_b   1.000
_cell.length_c   1.000
_cell.angle_alpha   90.00
_cell.angle_beta   90.00
_cell.angle_gamma   90.00
#
_symmetry.space_group_name_H-M   'P 1'
#
loop_
_entity.id
_entity.type
_entity.pdbx_description
1 polymer ?
#
loop_
_entity_poly.entity_id
_entity_poly.type
_entity_poly.pdbx_seq_one_letter_code
_entity_poly.pdbx_strand_id
1 'polypeptide(L)'
;MEETRSELDSMLLELFGEAESTRHLSSDKDMASDVRERNRMSVQRYYYRQIVRLENRCRQILQGKRTASIHPTADSGEQLSTAQRLHLAYAELVMLCEDLGREKEELLRVLADNITTEKRPCRIFLLQRRRTAAINAILEERQQHPAIKIRTVTAGEFHETAQSAYQHIMDFRQRIETFTSDVTAFGSRDRYHYEKERLQFSLKKTLLHHSFDDASEKMWRLVNDGEALAQIYPAKLRTVFHPVQTLDSNNLIYFQTIQLDTRSDYRNKCLLLYTRVSAMNGDGCLMLFRSLDPCKYVLHEGKISEP
;
A
#
# COMPACT_ATOMS: atom_id res chain seq x y z
N MET A 1 32.79 -5.38 40.58
CA MET A 1 32.59 -6.22 39.36
C MET A 1 31.57 -7.35 39.58
N GLU A 2 31.11 -7.62 40.80
CA GLU A 2 30.01 -8.58 41.04
C GLU A 2 28.61 -7.94 40.97
N GLU A 3 28.47 -6.64 41.30
CA GLU A 3 27.18 -5.91 41.20
C GLU A 3 26.64 -5.83 39.76
N THR A 4 27.51 -5.61 38.77
CA THR A 4 27.09 -5.51 37.35
C THR A 4 26.63 -6.84 36.76
N ARG A 5 26.94 -7.97 37.41
CA ARG A 5 26.53 -9.31 36.95
C ARG A 5 25.13 -9.67 37.48
N SER A 6 24.79 -9.18 38.67
CA SER A 6 23.45 -9.34 39.27
C SER A 6 22.40 -8.48 38.57
N GLU A 7 22.76 -7.28 38.11
CA GLU A 7 21.86 -6.42 37.32
C GLU A 7 21.56 -7.00 35.94
N LEU A 8 22.52 -7.69 35.33
CA LEU A 8 22.36 -8.35 34.03
C LEU A 8 21.45 -9.59 34.11
N ASP A 9 21.54 -10.38 35.19
CA ASP A 9 20.64 -11.53 35.39
C ASP A 9 19.21 -11.10 35.77
N SER A 10 19.04 -9.95 36.44
CA SER A 10 17.74 -9.33 36.71
C SER A 10 17.06 -8.80 35.43
N MET A 11 17.82 -8.15 34.54
CA MET A 11 17.32 -7.70 33.24
C MET A 11 16.95 -8.87 32.30
N LEU A 12 17.63 -10.01 32.41
CA LEU A 12 17.28 -11.22 31.66
C LEU A 12 15.94 -11.81 32.15
N LEU A 13 15.65 -11.81 33.45
CA LEU A 13 14.37 -12.32 33.95
C LEU A 13 13.16 -11.45 33.53
N GLU A 14 13.31 -10.12 33.54
CA GLU A 14 12.26 -9.19 33.09
C GLU A 14 12.00 -9.24 31.58
N LEU A 15 13.01 -9.59 30.76
CA LEU A 15 12.85 -9.73 29.30
C LEU A 15 12.28 -11.08 28.86
N PHE A 16 12.21 -12.08 29.75
CA PHE A 16 11.78 -13.44 29.42
C PHE A 16 10.54 -13.92 30.19
N GLY A 17 9.98 -13.13 31.10
CA GLY A 17 8.81 -13.49 31.88
C GLY A 17 7.56 -12.73 31.46
N GLU A 18 6.96 -13.06 30.31
CA GLU A 18 5.51 -12.96 30.03
C GLU A 18 5.23 -13.27 28.56
N ALA A 19 4.95 -14.54 28.25
CA ALA A 19 4.29 -14.91 27.00
C ALA A 19 3.66 -16.31 27.12
N GLU A 20 2.69 -16.46 28.03
CA GLU A 20 1.68 -17.50 27.86
C GLU A 20 0.28 -16.88 27.89
N SER A 21 -0.53 -17.36 26.95
CA SER A 21 -1.96 -17.12 26.80
C SER A 21 -2.39 -15.85 26.06
N THR A 22 -2.56 -15.99 24.74
CA THR A 22 -3.89 -15.85 24.12
C THR A 22 -3.82 -16.28 22.65
N ARG A 23 -4.49 -17.39 22.33
CA ARG A 23 -4.84 -17.78 20.95
C ARG A 23 -6.12 -17.05 20.56
N HIS A 24 -6.18 -16.42 19.39
CA HIS A 24 -7.05 -16.85 18.27
C HIS A 24 -7.07 -15.87 17.07
N LEU A 25 -6.82 -16.45 15.88
CA LEU A 25 -7.36 -16.13 14.55
C LEU A 25 -6.94 -14.81 13.86
N SER A 26 -5.77 -14.83 13.22
CA SER A 26 -5.36 -13.94 12.13
C SER A 26 -4.28 -14.64 11.28
N SER A 27 -4.69 -15.46 10.31
CA SER A 27 -3.92 -16.68 9.97
C SER A 27 -2.76 -16.54 8.96
N ASP A 28 -2.71 -15.57 8.04
CA ASP A 28 -1.69 -15.64 6.96
C ASP A 28 -0.76 -14.42 6.84
N LYS A 29 -1.24 -13.21 7.14
CA LYS A 29 -0.39 -12.01 7.11
C LYS A 29 0.49 -11.88 8.35
N ASP A 30 -0.04 -12.27 9.52
CA ASP A 30 0.72 -12.28 10.76
C ASP A 30 1.78 -13.38 10.75
N MET A 31 1.48 -14.54 10.14
CA MET A 31 2.46 -15.60 9.89
C MET A 31 3.66 -15.13 9.05
N ALA A 32 3.43 -14.38 7.96
CA ALA A 32 4.50 -13.86 7.12
C ALA A 32 5.30 -12.70 7.78
N SER A 33 4.68 -11.99 8.72
CA SER A 33 5.35 -10.97 9.55
C SER A 33 6.19 -11.63 10.64
N ASP A 34 5.62 -12.62 11.34
CA ASP A 34 6.27 -13.42 12.37
C ASP A 34 7.46 -14.20 11.84
N VAL A 35 7.37 -14.77 10.64
CA VAL A 35 8.49 -15.47 10.00
C VAL A 35 9.63 -14.51 9.69
N ARG A 36 9.32 -13.28 9.25
CA ARG A 36 10.34 -12.24 9.00
C ARG A 36 11.00 -11.77 10.30
N GLU A 37 10.22 -11.58 11.36
CA GLU A 37 10.76 -11.17 12.66
C GLU A 37 11.58 -12.28 13.32
N ARG A 38 11.15 -13.56 13.21
CA ARG A 38 11.93 -14.72 13.66
C ARG A 38 13.23 -14.88 12.89
N ASN A 39 13.23 -14.63 11.58
CA ASN A 39 14.44 -14.64 10.77
C ASN A 39 15.39 -13.50 11.18
N ARG A 40 14.87 -12.29 11.39
CA ARG A 40 15.64 -11.15 11.89
C ARG A 40 16.29 -11.44 13.24
N MET A 41 15.53 -12.00 14.18
CA MET A 41 16.04 -12.40 15.49
C MET A 41 17.06 -13.54 15.41
N SER A 42 16.87 -14.49 14.49
CA SER A 42 17.82 -15.60 14.29
C SER A 42 19.15 -15.10 13.72
N VAL A 43 19.10 -14.18 12.76
CA VAL A 43 20.27 -13.51 12.20
C VAL A 43 20.98 -12.67 13.26
N GLN A 44 20.23 -11.89 14.05
CA GLN A 44 20.78 -11.12 15.17
C GLN A 44 21.46 -12.02 16.20
N ARG A 45 20.83 -13.13 16.59
CA ARG A 45 21.41 -14.15 17.49
C ARG A 45 22.65 -14.83 16.90
N TYR A 46 22.73 -14.96 15.57
CA TYR A 46 23.91 -15.51 14.90
C TYR A 46 25.08 -14.53 14.99
N TYR A 47 24.86 -13.26 14.63
CA TYR A 47 25.90 -12.24 14.72
C TYR A 47 26.37 -12.00 16.15
N TYR A 48 25.45 -11.95 17.11
CA TYR A 48 25.81 -11.79 18.53
C TYR A 48 26.66 -12.96 19.03
N ARG A 49 26.32 -14.20 18.64
CA ARG A 49 27.14 -15.38 18.95
C ARG A 49 28.52 -15.32 18.29
N GLN A 50 28.65 -14.78 17.09
CA GLN A 50 29.95 -14.60 16.45
C GLN A 50 30.79 -13.52 17.14
N ILE A 51 30.19 -12.40 17.55
CA ILE A 51 30.85 -11.35 18.33
C ILE A 51 31.38 -11.93 19.65
N VAL A 52 30.54 -12.61 20.42
CA VAL A 52 30.95 -13.23 21.69
C VAL A 52 32.06 -14.28 21.48
N ARG A 53 32.02 -15.05 20.39
CA ARG A 53 33.10 -15.99 20.04
C ARG A 53 34.41 -15.26 19.74
N LEU A 54 34.36 -14.17 18.97
CA LEU A 54 35.53 -13.36 18.65
C LEU A 54 36.10 -12.69 19.91
N GLU A 55 35.25 -12.11 20.76
CA GLU A 55 35.65 -11.51 22.03
C GLU A 55 36.31 -12.53 22.96
N ASN A 56 35.74 -13.74 23.07
CA ASN A 56 36.34 -14.81 23.86
C ASN A 56 37.67 -15.28 23.28
N ARG A 57 37.80 -15.35 21.95
CA ARG A 57 39.06 -15.72 21.29
C ARG A 57 40.13 -14.64 21.48
N CYS A 58 39.78 -13.36 21.38
CA CYS A 58 40.66 -12.24 21.70
C CYS A 58 41.08 -12.28 23.18
N ARG A 59 40.14 -12.55 24.10
CA ARG A 59 40.43 -12.67 25.53
C ARG A 59 41.37 -13.85 25.82
N GLN A 60 41.18 -14.99 25.16
CA GLN A 60 42.08 -16.15 25.27
C GLN A 60 43.47 -15.86 24.70
N ILE A 61 43.58 -15.17 23.56
CA ILE A 61 44.88 -14.77 22.99
C ILE A 61 45.59 -13.79 23.93
N LEU A 62 44.88 -12.81 24.48
CA LEU A 62 45.44 -11.86 25.44
C LEU A 62 45.86 -12.52 26.75
N GLN A 63 45.10 -13.50 27.24
CA GLN A 63 45.47 -14.30 28.41
C GLN A 63 46.66 -15.21 28.11
N GLY A 64 46.71 -15.86 26.94
CA GLY A 64 47.84 -16.69 26.50
C GLY A 64 49.14 -15.88 26.32
N LYS A 65 49.05 -14.65 25.79
CA LYS A 65 50.20 -13.73 25.72
C LYS A 65 50.65 -13.24 27.10
N ARG A 66 49.71 -13.03 28.03
CA ARG A 66 50.02 -12.67 29.43
C ARG A 66 50.66 -13.83 30.18
N THR A 67 50.21 -15.06 30.03
CA THR A 67 50.83 -16.23 30.67
C THR A 67 52.17 -16.59 30.04
N ALA A 68 52.32 -16.44 28.72
CA ALA A 68 53.62 -16.57 28.03
C ALA A 68 54.64 -15.50 28.47
N SER A 69 54.19 -14.29 28.82
CA SER A 69 55.08 -13.24 29.37
C SER A 69 55.43 -13.45 30.85
N ILE A 70 54.68 -14.29 31.58
CA ILE A 70 54.90 -14.58 33.02
C ILE A 70 55.76 -15.85 33.22
N HIS A 71 55.89 -16.71 32.21
CA HIS A 71 56.85 -17.82 32.20
C HIS A 71 57.83 -17.67 31.03
N PRO A 72 58.96 -16.97 31.23
CA PRO A 72 60.08 -17.12 30.32
C PRO A 72 60.50 -18.58 30.38
N THR A 73 60.48 -19.26 29.24
CA THR A 73 60.97 -20.62 29.04
C THR A 73 62.31 -20.78 29.75
N ALA A 74 62.29 -21.47 30.89
CA ALA A 74 63.48 -22.08 31.44
C ALA A 74 63.78 -23.28 30.55
N ASP A 75 64.61 -23.08 29.53
CA ASP A 75 65.71 -24.01 29.36
C ASP A 75 66.88 -23.45 28.54
N SER A 76 68.07 -23.71 29.09
CA SER A 76 69.40 -23.73 28.49
C SER A 76 70.05 -22.43 27.95
N GLY A 77 71.04 -21.96 28.73
CA GLY A 77 72.26 -21.31 28.21
C GLY A 77 72.39 -19.82 28.51
N GLU A 78 73.33 -19.49 29.41
CA GLU A 78 73.85 -18.15 29.75
C GLU A 78 72.94 -17.25 30.61
N GLN A 79 73.36 -17.01 31.86
CA GLN A 79 72.72 -16.07 32.78
C GLN A 79 72.92 -14.62 32.29
N LEU A 80 72.06 -14.16 31.39
CA LEU A 80 71.89 -12.74 31.13
C LEU A 80 71.42 -12.04 32.41
N SER A 81 72.02 -10.90 32.73
CA SER A 81 71.65 -10.14 33.92
C SER A 81 70.18 -9.73 33.87
N THR A 82 69.55 -9.53 35.02
CA THR A 82 68.14 -9.13 35.13
C THR A 82 67.82 -7.89 34.29
N ALA A 83 68.80 -7.00 34.12
CA ALA A 83 68.71 -5.80 33.27
C ALA A 83 68.67 -6.13 31.76
N GLN A 84 69.42 -7.14 31.31
CA GLN A 84 69.42 -7.58 29.91
C GLN A 84 68.10 -8.24 29.52
N ARG A 85 67.50 -9.03 30.42
CA ARG A 85 66.16 -9.59 30.20
C ARG A 85 65.06 -8.52 30.13
N LEU A 86 65.13 -7.52 31.01
CA LEU A 86 64.22 -6.37 30.98
C LEU A 86 64.37 -5.56 29.69
N HIS A 87 65.61 -5.38 29.22
CA HIS A 87 65.88 -4.69 27.97
C HIS A 87 65.30 -5.42 26.75
N LEU A 88 65.45 -6.74 26.68
CA LEU A 88 64.85 -7.55 25.61
C LEU A 88 63.32 -7.51 25.66
N ALA A 89 62.71 -7.65 26.83
CA ALA A 89 61.25 -7.54 26.98
C ALA A 89 60.72 -6.14 26.61
N TYR A 90 61.48 -5.09 26.91
CA TYR A 90 61.12 -3.73 26.50
C TYR A 90 61.25 -3.53 24.99
N ALA A 91 62.31 -4.06 24.38
CA ALA A 91 62.49 -4.03 22.93
C ALA A 91 61.35 -4.78 22.21
N GLU A 92 60.97 -5.96 22.71
CA GLU A 92 59.82 -6.72 22.20
C GLU A 92 58.50 -5.95 22.34
N LEU A 93 58.29 -5.25 23.47
CA LEU A 93 57.12 -4.40 23.67
C LEU A 93 57.09 -3.21 22.71
N VAL A 94 58.23 -2.57 22.45
CA VAL A 94 58.34 -1.46 21.50
C VAL A 94 58.02 -1.94 20.09
N MET A 95 58.59 -3.08 19.66
CA MET A 95 58.28 -3.69 18.36
C MET A 95 56.79 -4.03 18.23
N LEU A 96 56.18 -4.59 19.28
CA LEU A 96 54.75 -4.91 19.29
C LEU A 96 53.88 -3.65 19.25
N CYS A 97 54.28 -2.57 19.93
CA CYS A 97 53.59 -1.29 19.87
C CYS A 97 53.62 -0.69 18.46
N GLU A 98 54.74 -0.80 17.75
CA GLU A 98 54.86 -0.35 16.36
C GLU A 98 54.01 -1.19 15.41
N ASP A 99 54.01 -2.52 15.58
CA ASP A 99 53.19 -3.43 14.77
C ASP A 99 51.69 -3.19 14.98
N LEU A 100 51.25 -3.01 16.23
CA LEU A 100 49.86 -2.64 16.55
C LEU A 100 49.49 -1.24 16.03
N GLY A 101 50.44 -0.32 16.02
CA GLY A 101 50.28 1.01 15.41
C GLY A 101 49.98 0.91 13.92
N ARG A 102 50.78 0.12 13.19
CA ARG A 102 50.59 -0.14 11.76
C ARG A 102 49.26 -0.83 11.46
N GLU A 103 48.89 -1.85 12.26
CA GLU A 103 47.62 -2.56 12.09
C GLU A 103 46.42 -1.64 12.33
N LYS A 104 46.48 -0.76 13.34
CA LYS A 104 45.43 0.22 13.62
C LYS A 104 45.25 1.21 12.46
N GLU A 105 46.33 1.71 11.87
CA GLU A 105 46.25 2.61 10.72
C GLU A 105 45.63 1.93 9.50
N GLU A 106 45.99 0.67 9.22
CA GLU A 106 45.40 -0.09 8.12
C GLU A 106 43.91 -0.37 8.34
N LEU A 107 43.51 -0.70 9.58
CA LEU A 107 42.09 -0.89 9.93
C LEU A 107 41.28 0.40 9.74
N LEU A 108 41.82 1.55 10.11
CA LEU A 108 41.16 2.83 9.90
C LEU A 108 41.00 3.15 8.40
N ARG A 109 42.00 2.80 7.58
CA ARG A 109 41.92 2.95 6.12
C ARG A 109 40.82 2.07 5.51
N VAL A 110 40.77 0.79 5.88
CA VAL A 110 39.75 -0.15 5.42
C VAL A 110 38.34 0.26 5.86
N LEU A 111 38.19 0.78 7.08
CA LEU A 111 36.91 1.31 7.56
C LEU A 111 36.44 2.51 6.73
N ALA A 112 37.34 3.44 6.41
CA ALA A 112 37.01 4.59 5.57
C ALA A 112 36.54 4.14 4.17
N ASP A 113 37.24 3.19 3.56
CA ASP A 113 36.86 2.63 2.26
C ASP A 113 35.49 1.92 2.33
N ASN A 114 35.24 1.12 3.37
CA ASN A 114 33.95 0.45 3.57
C ASN A 114 32.78 1.43 3.72
N ILE A 115 32.98 2.54 4.44
CA ILE A 115 31.94 3.58 4.55
C ILE A 115 31.61 4.18 3.17
N THR A 116 32.58 4.30 2.26
CA THR A 116 32.31 4.80 0.91
C THR A 116 31.62 3.76 0.02
N THR A 117 31.96 2.47 0.16
CA THR A 117 31.34 1.39 -0.61
C THR A 117 29.90 1.15 -0.17
N GLU A 118 29.57 1.25 1.12
CA GLU A 118 28.21 1.13 1.65
C GLU A 118 27.27 2.26 1.18
N LYS A 119 27.78 3.46 0.90
CA LYS A 119 26.97 4.57 0.38
C LYS A 119 26.44 4.31 -1.03
N ARG A 120 27.12 3.46 -1.82
CA ARG A 120 26.76 3.13 -3.21
C ARG A 120 25.44 2.33 -3.32
N PRO A 121 25.23 1.20 -2.62
CA PRO A 121 23.97 0.47 -2.67
C PRO A 121 22.81 1.29 -2.12
N CYS A 122 23.00 2.09 -1.07
CA CYS A 122 21.97 3.01 -0.57
C CYS A 122 21.52 4.00 -1.66
N ARG A 123 22.46 4.58 -2.40
CA ARG A 123 22.15 5.50 -3.49
C ARG A 123 21.39 4.79 -4.62
N ILE A 124 21.81 3.58 -5.01
CA ILE A 124 21.12 2.78 -6.04
C ILE A 124 19.69 2.46 -5.60
N PHE A 125 19.51 2.00 -4.36
CA PHE A 125 18.19 1.70 -3.81
C PHE A 125 17.27 2.92 -3.77
N LEU A 126 17.78 4.08 -3.35
CA LEU A 126 17.02 5.33 -3.35
C LEU A 126 16.62 5.77 -4.77
N LEU A 127 17.52 5.64 -5.75
CA LEU A 127 17.23 5.94 -7.14
C LEU A 127 16.19 4.97 -7.73
N GLN A 128 16.30 3.68 -7.42
CA GLN A 128 15.31 2.68 -7.82
C GLN A 128 13.94 2.98 -7.21
N ARG A 129 13.87 3.26 -5.91
CA ARG A 129 12.62 3.62 -5.23
C ARG A 129 11.98 4.86 -5.83
N ARG A 130 12.76 5.90 -6.13
CA ARG A 130 12.27 7.11 -6.82
C ARG A 130 11.76 6.81 -8.22
N ARG A 131 12.48 5.98 -8.98
CA ARG A 131 12.06 5.55 -10.32
C ARG A 131 10.75 4.77 -10.27
N THR A 132 10.62 3.82 -9.36
CA THR A 132 9.37 3.05 -9.17
C THR A 132 8.23 3.95 -8.75
N ALA A 133 8.45 4.89 -7.83
CA ALA A 133 7.43 5.87 -7.43
C ALA A 133 7.00 6.76 -8.61
N ALA A 134 7.93 7.21 -9.44
CA ALA A 134 7.62 8.01 -10.63
C ALA A 134 6.83 7.20 -11.68
N ILE A 135 7.21 5.94 -11.91
CA ILE A 135 6.46 5.05 -12.81
C ILE A 135 5.04 4.82 -12.29
N ASN A 136 4.90 4.56 -10.98
CA ASN A 136 3.59 4.36 -10.37
C ASN A 136 2.74 5.63 -10.46
N ALA A 137 3.31 6.81 -10.23
CA ALA A 137 2.61 8.08 -10.38
C ALA A 137 2.09 8.29 -11.81
N ILE A 138 2.93 8.01 -12.84
CA ILE A 138 2.50 8.09 -14.24
C ILE A 138 1.40 7.07 -14.55
N LEU A 139 1.49 5.86 -13.99
CA LEU A 139 0.46 4.83 -14.18
C LEU A 139 -0.84 5.25 -13.49
N GLU A 140 -0.78 5.78 -12.27
CA GLU A 140 -1.94 6.31 -11.54
C GLU A 140 -2.60 7.48 -12.27
N GLU A 141 -1.81 8.41 -12.82
CA GLU A 141 -2.31 9.54 -13.60
C GLU A 141 -3.02 9.05 -14.87
N ARG A 142 -2.41 8.15 -15.63
CA ARG A 142 -3.05 7.52 -16.81
C ARG A 142 -4.30 6.74 -16.44
N GLN A 143 -4.32 6.16 -15.25
CA GLN A 143 -5.47 5.46 -14.72
C GLN A 143 -6.59 6.41 -14.29
N GLN A 144 -6.26 7.62 -13.84
CA GLN A 144 -7.20 8.69 -13.51
C GLN A 144 -7.67 9.49 -14.72
N HIS A 145 -6.92 9.46 -15.82
CA HIS A 145 -7.28 10.15 -17.05
C HIS A 145 -7.08 9.20 -18.23
N PRO A 146 -7.96 8.18 -18.38
CA PRO A 146 -7.82 7.22 -19.45
C PRO A 146 -8.06 7.93 -20.79
N ALA A 147 -7.10 7.78 -21.72
CA ALA A 147 -7.26 8.24 -23.09
C ALA A 147 -8.27 7.33 -23.79
N ILE A 148 -9.51 7.80 -23.87
CA ILE A 148 -10.64 7.07 -24.44
C ILE A 148 -11.22 7.87 -25.57
N LYS A 149 -11.32 7.23 -26.72
CA LYS A 149 -12.01 7.78 -27.88
C LYS A 149 -13.30 6.99 -28.05
N ILE A 150 -14.43 7.66 -27.94
CA ILE A 150 -15.73 7.07 -28.25
C ILE A 150 -16.24 7.57 -29.59
N ARG A 151 -17.09 6.78 -30.22
CA ARG A 151 -17.95 7.21 -31.31
C ARG A 151 -18.98 8.19 -30.72
N THR A 152 -19.10 9.36 -31.33
CA THR A 152 -20.11 10.34 -30.96
C THR A 152 -21.49 9.71 -31.07
N VAL A 153 -22.24 9.73 -29.96
CA VAL A 153 -23.63 9.31 -29.94
C VAL A 153 -24.45 10.41 -30.60
N THR A 154 -25.25 10.03 -31.59
CA THR A 154 -26.14 10.96 -32.28
C THR A 154 -27.38 11.27 -31.44
N ALA A 155 -28.03 12.41 -31.70
CA ALA A 155 -29.26 12.79 -30.99
C ALA A 155 -30.39 11.77 -31.17
N GLY A 156 -30.49 11.13 -32.34
CA GLY A 156 -31.47 10.07 -32.61
C GLY A 156 -31.22 8.82 -31.76
N GLU A 157 -29.99 8.28 -31.79
CA GLU A 157 -29.62 7.11 -30.98
C GLU A 157 -29.79 7.38 -29.48
N PHE A 158 -29.50 8.61 -29.06
CA PHE A 158 -29.70 9.06 -27.69
C PHE A 158 -31.19 9.02 -27.32
N HIS A 159 -32.05 9.63 -28.16
CA HIS A 159 -33.48 9.68 -27.92
C HIS A 159 -34.11 8.28 -27.86
N GLU A 160 -33.73 7.39 -28.79
CA GLU A 160 -34.17 5.99 -28.81
C GLU A 160 -33.77 5.26 -27.51
N THR A 161 -32.53 5.45 -27.06
CA THR A 161 -32.02 4.83 -25.84
C THR A 161 -32.76 5.36 -24.61
N ALA A 162 -32.98 6.68 -24.54
CA ALA A 162 -33.71 7.31 -23.45
C ALA A 162 -35.18 6.89 -23.42
N GLN A 163 -35.84 6.81 -24.58
CA GLN A 163 -37.23 6.37 -24.71
C GLN A 163 -37.40 4.90 -24.29
N SER A 164 -36.50 4.02 -24.73
CA SER A 164 -36.50 2.62 -24.30
C SER A 164 -36.31 2.49 -22.78
N ALA A 165 -35.35 3.22 -22.20
CA ALA A 165 -35.13 3.21 -20.75
C ALA A 165 -36.34 3.77 -19.98
N TYR A 166 -36.97 4.84 -20.49
CA TYR A 166 -38.19 5.40 -19.91
C TYR A 166 -39.33 4.39 -19.87
N GLN A 167 -39.60 3.71 -20.99
CA GLN A 167 -40.63 2.66 -21.05
C GLN A 167 -40.37 1.54 -20.04
N HIS A 168 -39.12 1.05 -19.99
CA HIS A 168 -38.73 0.02 -19.01
C HIS A 168 -38.97 0.45 -17.56
N ILE A 169 -38.70 1.72 -17.22
CA ILE A 169 -38.96 2.25 -15.88
C ILE A 169 -40.46 2.38 -15.62
N MET A 170 -41.26 2.79 -16.61
CA MET A 170 -42.71 2.89 -16.44
C MET A 170 -43.36 1.51 -16.24
N ASP A 171 -42.96 0.51 -17.02
CA ASP A 171 -43.39 -0.89 -16.86
C ASP A 171 -42.95 -1.47 -15.51
N PHE A 172 -41.78 -1.07 -15.03
CA PHE A 172 -41.30 -1.42 -13.70
C PHE A 172 -42.16 -0.78 -12.60
N ARG A 173 -42.47 0.52 -12.71
CA ARG A 173 -43.28 1.25 -11.72
C ARG A 173 -44.68 0.68 -11.59
N GLN A 174 -45.29 0.20 -12.68
CA GLN A 174 -46.61 -0.44 -12.62
C GLN A 174 -46.61 -1.75 -11.84
N ARG A 175 -45.48 -2.46 -11.79
CA ARG A 175 -45.34 -3.75 -11.11
C ARG A 175 -44.77 -3.64 -9.70
N ILE A 176 -44.32 -2.47 -9.27
CA ILE A 176 -43.58 -2.28 -8.01
C ILE A 176 -44.36 -2.69 -6.75
N GLU A 177 -45.69 -2.74 -6.82
CA GLU A 177 -46.54 -3.18 -5.70
C GLU A 177 -46.52 -4.68 -5.47
N THR A 178 -46.10 -5.48 -6.46
CA THR A 178 -45.99 -6.94 -6.35
C THR A 178 -44.62 -7.40 -5.84
N PHE A 179 -43.73 -6.47 -5.52
CA PHE A 179 -42.35 -6.73 -5.15
C PHE A 179 -42.22 -7.09 -3.68
N THR A 180 -41.21 -7.88 -3.34
CA THR A 180 -40.94 -8.32 -1.98
C THR A 180 -40.11 -7.27 -1.23
N SER A 181 -40.35 -7.15 0.08
CA SER A 181 -39.74 -6.21 1.06
C SER A 181 -40.59 -4.98 1.41
N ASP A 182 -40.56 -4.63 2.71
CA ASP A 182 -41.06 -3.39 3.30
C ASP A 182 -40.08 -2.89 4.39
N VAL A 183 -38.78 -3.14 4.22
CA VAL A 183 -37.77 -2.66 5.16
C VAL A 183 -37.72 -1.14 5.05
N THR A 184 -38.01 -0.47 6.16
CA THR A 184 -37.97 0.98 6.27
C THR A 184 -36.74 1.37 7.08
N ALA A 185 -35.80 2.07 6.44
CA ALA A 185 -34.59 2.59 7.10
C ALA A 185 -34.44 4.08 6.77
N PHE A 186 -34.27 4.93 7.80
CA PHE A 186 -34.11 6.38 7.64
C PHE A 186 -35.20 7.04 6.76
N GLY A 187 -36.45 6.62 6.92
CA GLY A 187 -37.59 7.11 6.12
C GLY A 187 -37.58 6.68 4.65
N SER A 188 -36.66 5.79 4.28
CA SER A 188 -36.59 5.18 2.94
C SER A 188 -37.20 3.79 2.99
N ARG A 189 -38.07 3.48 2.04
CA ARG A 189 -38.68 2.16 1.89
C ARG A 189 -38.07 1.45 0.68
N ASP A 190 -37.53 0.26 0.91
CA ASP A 190 -36.99 -0.57 -0.15
C ASP A 190 -38.02 -1.59 -0.66
N ARG A 191 -37.84 -2.00 -1.93
CA ARG A 191 -38.53 -3.13 -2.55
C ARG A 191 -37.59 -3.76 -3.55
N TYR A 192 -37.61 -5.09 -3.68
CA TYR A 192 -36.83 -5.77 -4.68
C TYR A 192 -37.59 -6.94 -5.31
N HIS A 193 -37.17 -7.29 -6.52
CA HIS A 193 -37.66 -8.46 -7.24
C HIS A 193 -36.51 -9.06 -8.02
N TYR A 194 -36.40 -10.39 -7.97
CA TYR A 194 -35.42 -11.14 -8.74
C TYR A 194 -36.16 -11.95 -9.79
N GLU A 195 -35.99 -11.59 -11.06
CA GLU A 195 -36.63 -12.25 -12.20
C GLU A 195 -35.61 -12.43 -13.31
N LYS A 196 -35.52 -13.63 -13.92
CA LYS A 196 -34.70 -13.91 -15.11
C LYS A 196 -33.26 -13.41 -14.96
N GLU A 197 -32.61 -13.78 -13.87
CA GLU A 197 -31.22 -13.40 -13.54
C GLU A 197 -30.98 -11.89 -13.37
N ARG A 198 -32.06 -11.11 -13.22
CA ARG A 198 -31.99 -9.67 -13.00
C ARG A 198 -32.51 -9.34 -11.62
N LEU A 199 -31.66 -8.72 -10.82
CA LEU A 199 -32.08 -8.06 -9.59
C LEU A 199 -32.61 -6.67 -9.95
N GLN A 200 -33.86 -6.42 -9.61
CA GLN A 200 -34.47 -5.10 -9.70
C GLN A 200 -34.76 -4.61 -8.29
N PHE A 201 -34.42 -3.36 -8.01
CA PHE A 201 -34.65 -2.75 -6.71
C PHE A 201 -35.28 -1.37 -6.89
N SER A 202 -36.04 -0.95 -5.89
CA SER A 202 -36.58 0.39 -5.79
C SER A 202 -36.36 0.92 -4.38
N LEU A 203 -36.07 2.21 -4.29
CA LEU A 203 -36.01 2.95 -3.05
C LEU A 203 -36.94 4.15 -3.13
N LYS A 204 -37.87 4.28 -2.19
CA LYS A 204 -38.74 5.45 -2.07
C LYS A 204 -38.32 6.27 -0.87
N LYS A 205 -38.01 7.55 -1.07
CA LYS A 205 -37.72 8.53 -0.01
C LYS A 205 -38.56 9.79 -0.22
N THR A 206 -39.19 10.27 0.85
CA THR A 206 -39.91 11.54 0.85
C THR A 206 -39.01 12.62 1.44
N LEU A 207 -38.77 13.70 0.69
CA LEU A 207 -38.01 14.86 1.16
C LEU A 207 -38.99 15.92 1.67
N LEU A 208 -39.08 16.06 3.00
CA LEU A 208 -39.89 17.13 3.60
C LEU A 208 -39.18 18.47 3.43
N HIS A 209 -39.96 19.55 3.28
CA HIS A 209 -39.47 20.94 3.21
C HIS A 209 -38.63 21.31 1.97
N HIS A 210 -38.57 20.45 0.95
CA HIS A 210 -37.95 20.77 -0.33
C HIS A 210 -39.02 20.88 -1.42
N SER A 211 -38.91 21.90 -2.28
CA SER A 211 -39.69 21.93 -3.52
C SER A 211 -39.13 20.91 -4.50
N PHE A 212 -40.00 20.43 -5.38
CA PHE A 212 -39.62 19.50 -6.44
C PHE A 212 -38.53 20.10 -7.35
N ASP A 213 -38.67 21.36 -7.75
CA ASP A 213 -37.70 22.04 -8.63
C ASP A 213 -36.32 22.15 -7.99
N ASP A 214 -36.25 22.53 -6.70
CA ASP A 214 -34.99 22.63 -5.97
C ASP A 214 -34.32 21.26 -5.82
N ALA A 215 -35.09 20.22 -5.48
CA ALA A 215 -34.55 18.87 -5.33
C ALA A 215 -34.06 18.28 -6.66
N SER A 216 -34.83 18.45 -7.73
CA SER A 216 -34.48 17.93 -9.06
C SER A 216 -33.27 18.65 -9.65
N GLU A 217 -33.16 19.96 -9.47
CA GLU A 217 -32.03 20.74 -9.94
C GLU A 217 -30.75 20.42 -9.14
N LYS A 218 -30.83 20.31 -7.82
CA LYS A 218 -29.69 19.88 -6.98
C LYS A 218 -29.19 18.50 -7.35
N MET A 219 -30.09 17.55 -7.56
CA MET A 219 -29.72 16.20 -7.99
C MET A 219 -29.07 16.21 -9.37
N TRP A 220 -29.55 17.05 -10.29
CA TRP A 220 -28.96 17.16 -11.63
C TRP A 220 -27.56 17.75 -11.58
N ARG A 221 -27.35 18.80 -10.78
CA ARG A 221 -26.02 19.39 -10.56
C ARG A 221 -25.03 18.37 -9.98
N LEU A 222 -25.48 17.58 -9.00
CA LEU A 222 -24.68 16.50 -8.42
C LEU A 222 -24.28 15.46 -9.46
N VAL A 223 -25.19 15.11 -10.37
CA VAL A 223 -24.93 14.15 -11.46
C VAL A 223 -24.03 14.73 -12.55
N ASN A 224 -24.20 16.02 -12.87
CA ASN A 224 -23.42 16.71 -13.89
C ASN A 224 -21.99 17.05 -13.44
N ASP A 225 -21.72 16.96 -12.14
CA ASP A 225 -20.38 17.05 -11.57
C ASP A 225 -19.86 15.64 -11.24
N GLY A 226 -18.97 15.12 -12.10
CA GLY A 226 -18.39 13.78 -11.94
C GLY A 226 -17.63 13.59 -10.63
N GLU A 227 -17.01 14.64 -10.07
CA GLU A 227 -16.29 14.56 -8.79
C GLU A 227 -17.28 14.50 -7.62
N ALA A 228 -18.32 15.33 -7.64
CA ALA A 228 -19.37 15.29 -6.62
C ALA A 228 -20.15 13.96 -6.68
N LEU A 229 -20.45 13.44 -7.88
CA LEU A 229 -21.10 12.14 -8.06
C LEU A 229 -20.25 10.99 -7.52
N ALA A 230 -18.92 11.04 -7.69
CA ALA A 230 -18.01 10.04 -7.15
C ALA A 230 -18.05 9.96 -5.61
N GLN A 231 -18.29 11.08 -4.92
CA GLN A 231 -18.36 11.12 -3.45
C GLN A 231 -19.56 10.36 -2.86
N ILE A 232 -20.59 10.07 -3.66
CA ILE A 232 -21.76 9.29 -3.22
C ILE A 232 -21.41 7.79 -3.08
N TYR A 233 -20.38 7.33 -3.80
CA TYR A 233 -19.95 5.95 -3.72
C TYR A 233 -19.27 5.66 -2.37
N PRO A 234 -19.39 4.43 -1.84
CA PRO A 234 -18.68 4.03 -0.62
C PRO A 234 -17.18 4.29 -0.72
N ALA A 235 -16.55 4.79 0.36
CA ALA A 235 -15.13 5.17 0.37
C ALA A 235 -14.14 4.05 -0.02
N LYS A 236 -14.55 2.78 0.11
CA LYS A 236 -13.77 1.62 -0.36
C LYS A 236 -13.70 1.52 -1.88
N LEU A 237 -14.63 2.14 -2.61
CA LEU A 237 -14.66 2.18 -4.07
C LEU A 237 -13.99 3.45 -4.55
N ARG A 238 -12.88 3.31 -5.27
CA ARG A 238 -12.33 4.43 -6.05
C ARG A 238 -13.11 4.53 -7.35
N THR A 239 -14.10 5.42 -7.37
CA THR A 239 -14.94 5.70 -8.53
C THR A 239 -14.48 6.99 -9.20
N VAL A 240 -14.33 6.99 -10.52
CA VAL A 240 -14.05 8.19 -11.29
C VAL A 240 -14.97 8.25 -12.51
N PHE A 241 -15.51 9.44 -12.79
CA PHE A 241 -16.36 9.71 -13.93
C PHE A 241 -15.62 10.63 -14.90
N HIS A 242 -15.39 10.14 -16.12
CA HIS A 242 -14.73 10.90 -17.18
C HIS A 242 -15.80 11.38 -18.17
N PRO A 243 -16.11 12.69 -18.24
CA PRO A 243 -17.07 13.20 -19.22
C PRO A 243 -16.49 13.01 -20.61
N VAL A 244 -17.22 12.30 -21.49
CA VAL A 244 -16.74 11.98 -22.85
C VAL A 244 -17.56 12.70 -23.91
N GLN A 245 -18.84 12.95 -23.67
CA GLN A 245 -19.69 13.72 -24.57
C GLN A 245 -20.82 14.39 -23.78
N THR A 246 -21.07 15.67 -24.08
CA THR A 246 -22.25 16.41 -23.63
C THR A 246 -23.06 16.78 -24.86
N LEU A 247 -24.30 16.31 -24.97
CA LEU A 247 -25.16 16.65 -26.10
C LEU A 247 -25.85 18.00 -25.87
N ASP A 248 -26.33 18.22 -24.64
CA ASP A 248 -26.97 19.46 -24.21
C ASP A 248 -26.96 19.56 -22.67
N SER A 249 -27.68 20.54 -22.10
CA SER A 249 -27.73 20.78 -20.66
C SER A 249 -28.37 19.66 -19.82
N ASN A 250 -29.04 18.70 -20.45
CA ASN A 250 -29.78 17.60 -19.83
C ASN A 250 -29.23 16.23 -20.20
N ASN A 251 -28.22 16.15 -21.07
CA ASN A 251 -27.78 14.93 -21.72
C ASN A 251 -26.26 14.82 -21.73
N LEU A 252 -25.74 13.84 -21.01
CA LEU A 252 -24.29 13.64 -20.83
C LEU A 252 -23.91 12.16 -20.87
N ILE A 253 -22.67 11.89 -21.26
CA ILE A 253 -22.09 10.55 -21.33
C ILE A 253 -20.80 10.53 -20.52
N TYR A 254 -20.75 9.64 -19.53
CA TYR A 254 -19.57 9.36 -18.75
C TYR A 254 -18.94 8.03 -19.15
N PHE A 255 -17.63 7.99 -19.16
CA PHE A 255 -16.90 6.75 -18.95
C PHE A 255 -16.59 6.63 -17.46
N GLN A 256 -17.17 5.63 -16.82
CA GLN A 256 -17.01 5.37 -15.39
C GLN A 256 -15.93 4.31 -15.19
N THR A 257 -15.06 4.55 -14.21
CA THR A 257 -14.14 3.55 -13.68
C THR A 257 -14.39 3.31 -12.20
N ILE A 258 -14.50 2.05 -11.78
CA ILE A 258 -14.68 1.65 -10.37
C ILE A 258 -13.63 0.63 -9.98
N GLN A 259 -12.94 0.87 -8.86
CA GLN A 259 -11.93 -0.05 -8.30
C GLN A 259 -12.24 -0.33 -6.82
N LEU A 260 -12.32 -1.61 -6.45
CA LEU A 260 -12.80 -2.08 -5.14
C LEU A 260 -11.79 -1.90 -3.99
N ASP A 261 -10.51 -1.78 -4.31
CA ASP A 261 -9.41 -1.50 -3.37
C ASP A 261 -8.21 -0.98 -4.18
N THR A 262 -7.44 -0.06 -3.60
CA THR A 262 -6.13 0.39 -4.10
C THR A 262 -5.15 -0.76 -4.41
N ARG A 263 -5.35 -1.93 -3.79
CA ARG A 263 -4.51 -3.13 -3.99
C ARG A 263 -5.03 -4.10 -5.04
N SER A 264 -6.26 -3.90 -5.54
CA SER A 264 -6.84 -4.77 -6.56
C SER A 264 -6.53 -4.21 -7.94
N ASP A 265 -6.00 -5.05 -8.83
CA ASP A 265 -5.85 -4.72 -10.24
C ASP A 265 -7.18 -4.77 -11.01
N TYR A 266 -8.24 -5.31 -10.38
CA TYR A 266 -9.55 -5.38 -11.00
C TYR A 266 -10.24 -4.02 -11.00
N ARG A 267 -10.54 -3.53 -12.20
CA ARG A 267 -11.26 -2.29 -12.44
C ARG A 267 -12.46 -2.55 -13.35
N ASN A 268 -13.64 -2.21 -12.85
CA ASN A 268 -14.84 -2.21 -13.67
C ASN A 268 -14.90 -0.89 -14.46
N LYS A 269 -15.26 -1.00 -15.73
CA LYS A 269 -15.34 0.11 -16.69
C LYS A 269 -16.70 0.06 -17.34
N CYS A 270 -17.39 1.19 -17.39
CA CYS A 270 -18.72 1.27 -17.99
C CYS A 270 -18.89 2.59 -18.72
N LEU A 271 -19.44 2.55 -19.94
CA LEU A 271 -19.89 3.75 -20.63
C LEU A 271 -21.36 3.98 -20.24
N LEU A 272 -21.67 5.13 -19.66
CA LEU A 272 -22.97 5.43 -19.09
C LEU A 272 -23.55 6.70 -19.73
N LEU A 273 -24.77 6.56 -20.23
CA LEU A 273 -25.63 7.65 -20.63
C LEU A 273 -26.44 8.13 -19.42
N TYR A 274 -26.43 9.44 -19.22
CA TYR A 274 -27.17 10.16 -18.20
C TYR A 274 -28.08 11.18 -18.88
N THR A 275 -29.37 11.12 -18.56
CA THR A 275 -30.35 12.05 -19.15
C THR A 275 -31.37 12.52 -18.13
N ARG A 276 -31.75 13.79 -18.23
CA ARG A 276 -32.84 14.39 -17.48
C ARG A 276 -34.02 14.63 -18.43
N VAL A 277 -35.14 13.95 -18.18
CA VAL A 277 -36.36 14.07 -18.98
C VAL A 277 -37.53 14.54 -18.12
N SER A 278 -38.35 15.43 -18.66
CA SER A 278 -39.62 15.79 -18.01
C SER A 278 -40.60 14.62 -18.13
N ALA A 279 -41.36 14.35 -17.07
CA ALA A 279 -42.42 13.35 -17.13
C ALA A 279 -43.51 13.82 -18.11
N MET A 280 -44.10 12.90 -18.87
CA MET A 280 -45.08 13.24 -19.93
C MET A 280 -46.32 13.98 -19.41
N ASN A 281 -46.65 13.84 -18.13
CA ASN A 281 -47.82 14.46 -17.52
C ASN A 281 -47.51 15.82 -16.87
N GLY A 282 -46.27 16.33 -16.97
CA GLY A 282 -45.85 17.57 -16.33
C GLY A 282 -45.57 17.47 -14.82
N ASP A 283 -46.04 16.43 -14.15
CA ASP A 283 -45.94 16.26 -12.69
C ASP A 283 -44.59 15.70 -12.18
N GLY A 284 -43.50 15.95 -12.90
CA GLY A 284 -42.18 15.57 -12.39
C GLY A 284 -41.09 15.45 -13.44
N CYS A 285 -39.95 14.90 -13.00
CA CYS A 285 -38.76 14.70 -13.81
C CYS A 285 -38.20 13.31 -13.53
N LEU A 286 -37.66 12.67 -14.56
CA LEU A 286 -36.89 11.44 -14.45
C LEU A 286 -35.43 11.72 -14.80
N MET A 287 -34.54 11.18 -14.00
CA MET A 287 -33.14 11.04 -14.35
C MET A 287 -32.90 9.59 -14.73
N LEU A 288 -32.50 9.35 -15.97
CA LEU A 288 -32.26 8.02 -16.50
C LEU A 288 -30.75 7.80 -16.61
N PHE A 289 -30.36 6.59 -16.21
CA PHE A 289 -28.99 6.11 -16.27
C PHE A 289 -28.99 4.82 -17.07
N ARG A 290 -28.23 4.75 -18.16
CA ARG A 290 -28.20 3.57 -19.03
C ARG A 290 -26.77 3.26 -19.45
N SER A 291 -26.36 2.01 -19.29
CA SER A 291 -25.12 1.53 -19.88
C SER A 291 -25.23 1.48 -21.39
N LEU A 292 -24.21 1.99 -22.05
CA LEU A 292 -24.00 1.89 -23.49
C LEU A 292 -23.11 0.68 -23.78
N ASP A 293 -23.37 0.01 -24.90
CA ASP A 293 -22.57 -1.14 -25.33
C ASP A 293 -21.15 -0.68 -25.72
N PRO A 294 -20.10 -1.09 -24.98
CA PRO A 294 -18.75 -0.67 -25.29
C PRO A 294 -18.30 -1.13 -26.68
N CYS A 295 -18.79 -2.28 -27.19
CA CYS A 295 -18.45 -2.77 -28.52
C CYS A 295 -18.96 -1.85 -29.64
N LYS A 296 -20.05 -1.10 -29.41
CA LYS A 296 -20.64 -0.18 -30.38
C LYS A 296 -20.05 1.23 -30.30
N TYR A 297 -19.60 1.65 -29.12
CA TYR A 297 -19.29 3.05 -28.86
C TYR A 297 -17.81 3.33 -28.52
N VAL A 298 -17.03 2.35 -28.04
CA VAL A 298 -15.61 2.57 -27.73
C VAL A 298 -14.80 2.32 -28.99
N LEU A 299 -14.14 3.36 -29.51
CA LEU A 299 -13.27 3.28 -30.70
C LEU A 299 -11.83 2.94 -30.32
N HIS A 300 -11.35 3.54 -29.22
CA HIS A 300 -10.00 3.30 -28.72
C HIS A 300 -9.97 3.48 -27.21
N GLU A 301 -9.25 2.58 -26.54
CA GLU A 301 -8.97 2.65 -25.11
C GLU A 301 -7.47 2.41 -24.90
N GLY A 302 -6.74 3.44 -24.47
CA GLY A 302 -5.29 3.36 -24.23
C GLY A 302 -4.49 4.41 -24.99
N LYS A 303 -3.16 4.23 -25.09
CA LYS A 303 -2.28 5.22 -25.72
C LYS A 303 -2.77 5.57 -27.12
N ILE A 304 -3.11 6.83 -27.32
CA ILE A 304 -3.17 7.41 -28.66
C ILE A 304 -1.72 7.39 -29.14
N SER A 305 -1.36 6.41 -29.96
CA SER A 305 -0.17 6.54 -30.80
C SER A 305 -0.46 7.73 -31.70
N GLU A 306 0.20 8.85 -31.45
CA GLU A 306 0.26 9.92 -32.46
C GLU A 306 0.84 9.32 -33.75
N PRO A 307 0.28 9.69 -34.92
CA PRO A 307 0.72 9.18 -36.22
C PRO A 307 2.14 9.59 -36.59
#